data_AF-A0A8C9TX82-F1
#
_entry.id   AF-A0A8C9TX82-F1
#
_cell.length_a   1.000
_cell.length_b   1.000
_cell.length_c   1.000
_cell.angle_alpha   90.00
_cell.angle_beta   90.00
_cell.angle_gamma   90.00
#
_symmetry.space_group_name_H-M   'P 1'
#
loop_
_entity.id
_entity.type
_entity.pdbx_description
1 polymer ?
#
loop_
_entity_poly.entity_id
_entity_poly.type
_entity_poly.pdbx_seq_one_letter_code
_entity_poly.pdbx_strand_id
1 'polypeptide(L)'
;TSHGSSQIALSFFPCSLCRKEWDDLFLNSNYLARIRQAGINGRLRSSRFRSVCWKLYLDALPEDKSQWINKTKELRAQYEKIKETHITNPRKAAGQQDLVVNNPLSQDEGSLWNKFFQDKELRGMIKQDVLRTFPEMQYFQQEDVRTKLTDILFCYARENEQLLYKQGMHELLAPIVFILHCDHQAFQHASETACPSEEMKSLLNPEFHEHDAYAMFSQLMETAEPWFSSFEREVRKGKEEMMTSIPFARPQDAGPSVAIVTKVNRIQDQLLKKHDIELYMHLNRLEIAPQIYGIRWVRLLFGREFPLQDLLVVWDALFADSITLDLVDYVFVAMLLYIRDACDVPPTGDTQYTHFTARFIVHCTILNRLVEK
;
A
#
# COMPACT_ATOMS: atom_id res chain seq x y z
N THR A 1 -38.46 11.04 -3.85
CA THR A 1 -37.77 11.98 -4.75
C THR A 1 -36.27 11.77 -4.64
N SER A 2 -35.72 11.07 -5.64
CA SER A 2 -34.32 10.94 -6.12
C SER A 2 -33.21 11.61 -5.30
N HIS A 3 -32.23 10.89 -4.74
CA HIS A 3 -31.05 10.22 -5.34
C HIS A 3 -29.78 10.94 -4.88
N GLY A 4 -28.85 10.16 -4.31
CA GLY A 4 -27.52 10.62 -3.93
C GLY A 4 -26.62 9.46 -3.55
N SER A 5 -26.77 8.31 -4.22
CA SER A 5 -25.77 7.25 -4.18
C SER A 5 -24.66 7.64 -5.13
N SER A 6 -23.46 7.89 -4.62
CA SER A 6 -22.24 7.98 -5.42
C SER A 6 -21.88 6.57 -5.94
N GLN A 7 -22.76 5.98 -6.74
CA GLN A 7 -22.36 4.96 -7.69
C GLN A 7 -21.44 5.66 -8.68
N ILE A 8 -20.19 5.19 -8.77
CA ILE A 8 -19.34 5.43 -9.93
C ILE A 8 -20.24 5.12 -11.13
N ALA A 9 -20.51 6.13 -11.95
CA ALA A 9 -21.25 5.96 -13.19
C ALA A 9 -20.39 5.09 -14.12
N LEU A 10 -20.47 3.77 -13.95
CA LEU A 10 -20.10 2.78 -14.94
C LEU A 10 -21.10 2.97 -16.07
N SER A 11 -20.81 3.93 -16.94
CA SER A 11 -21.54 4.14 -18.17
C SER A 11 -21.46 2.85 -18.97
N PHE A 12 -22.57 2.47 -19.62
CA PHE A 12 -22.58 1.41 -20.62
C PHE A 12 -21.45 1.68 -21.63
N PHE A 13 -20.38 0.88 -21.59
CA PHE A 13 -19.24 1.05 -22.48
C PHE A 13 -19.03 -0.21 -23.33
N PRO A 14 -18.91 -0.09 -24.67
CA PRO A 14 -18.80 -1.25 -25.55
C PRO A 14 -17.48 -2.02 -25.36
N CYS A 15 -17.60 -3.36 -25.39
CA CYS A 15 -16.54 -4.37 -25.36
C CYS A 15 -15.27 -4.05 -26.19
N SER A 16 -15.41 -3.41 -27.37
CA SER A 16 -14.29 -3.06 -28.24
C SER A 16 -13.29 -2.09 -27.60
N LEU A 17 -13.73 -1.26 -26.64
CA LEU A 17 -12.84 -0.35 -25.92
C LEU A 17 -11.93 -1.09 -24.93
N CYS A 18 -12.44 -2.13 -24.26
CA CYS A 18 -11.72 -2.88 -23.23
C CYS A 18 -10.53 -3.65 -23.82
N ARG A 19 -10.75 -4.36 -24.94
CA ARG A 19 -9.66 -5.03 -25.67
C ARG A 19 -8.70 -4.02 -26.29
N LYS A 20 -9.20 -2.93 -26.86
CA LYS A 20 -8.36 -1.89 -27.44
C LYS A 20 -7.44 -1.25 -26.39
N GLU A 21 -7.96 -0.91 -25.21
CA GLU A 21 -7.17 -0.36 -24.12
C GLU A 21 -6.11 -1.36 -23.63
N TRP A 22 -6.46 -2.64 -23.50
CA TRP A 22 -5.50 -3.69 -23.17
C TRP A 22 -4.36 -3.78 -24.21
N ASP A 23 -4.69 -3.75 -25.49
CA ASP A 23 -3.71 -3.82 -26.57
C ASP A 23 -2.84 -2.54 -26.60
N ASP A 24 -3.45 -1.37 -26.42
CA ASP A 24 -2.75 -0.08 -26.34
C ASP A 24 -1.73 -0.04 -25.19
N LEU A 25 -2.08 -0.69 -24.06
CA LEU A 25 -1.23 -0.77 -22.87
C LEU A 25 -0.17 -1.86 -22.94
N PHE A 26 -0.45 -3.04 -23.50
CA PHE A 26 0.38 -4.25 -23.29
C PHE A 26 0.77 -5.02 -24.55
N LEU A 27 0.46 -4.52 -25.76
CA LEU A 27 0.84 -5.20 -27.02
C LEU A 27 2.17 -4.70 -27.58
N ASN A 28 2.57 -3.47 -27.25
CA ASN A 28 3.80 -2.89 -27.79
C ASN A 28 5.06 -3.54 -27.18
N SER A 29 6.14 -3.69 -27.95
CA SER A 29 7.40 -4.23 -27.42
C SER A 29 8.01 -3.36 -26.31
N ASN A 30 7.78 -2.04 -26.33
CA ASN A 30 8.22 -1.11 -25.30
C ASN A 30 7.14 -0.76 -24.26
N TYR A 31 6.15 -1.65 -24.09
CA TYR A 31 4.96 -1.35 -23.31
C TYR A 31 5.29 -0.90 -21.87
N LEU A 32 6.27 -1.52 -21.21
CA LEU A 32 6.63 -1.20 -19.82
C LEU A 32 7.02 0.28 -19.65
N ALA A 33 7.89 0.79 -20.53
CA ALA A 33 8.28 2.21 -20.53
C ALA A 33 7.08 3.13 -20.80
N ARG A 34 6.17 2.73 -21.70
CA ARG A 34 4.97 3.53 -22.04
C ARG A 34 3.98 3.59 -20.89
N ILE A 35 3.72 2.47 -20.22
CA ILE A 35 2.82 2.44 -19.07
C ILE A 35 3.43 3.21 -17.90
N ARG A 36 4.74 3.09 -17.62
CA ARG A 36 5.42 3.91 -16.60
C ARG A 36 5.25 5.40 -16.87
N GLN A 37 5.49 5.84 -18.10
CA GLN A 37 5.26 7.23 -18.48
C GLN A 37 3.78 7.63 -18.40
N ALA A 38 2.84 6.70 -18.62
CA ALA A 38 1.42 6.95 -18.39
C ALA A 38 1.08 7.11 -16.90
N GLY A 39 1.67 6.32 -16.02
CA GLY A 39 1.53 6.42 -14.56
C GLY A 39 2.06 7.75 -14.04
N ILE A 40 3.30 8.11 -14.40
CA ILE A 40 3.94 9.38 -14.04
C ILE A 40 3.12 10.59 -14.52
N ASN A 41 2.49 10.50 -15.69
CA ASN A 41 1.66 11.59 -16.23
C ASN A 41 0.19 11.55 -15.73
N GLY A 42 -0.15 10.67 -14.78
CA GLY A 42 -1.50 10.55 -14.21
C GLY A 42 -2.57 10.06 -15.20
N ARG A 43 -2.17 9.41 -16.30
CA ARG A 43 -3.08 8.96 -17.37
C ARG A 43 -3.81 7.66 -17.05
N LEU A 44 -3.46 6.99 -15.94
CA LEU A 44 -4.10 5.74 -15.52
C LEU A 44 -5.39 5.96 -14.72
N ARG A 45 -5.75 7.20 -14.35
CA ARG A 45 -6.96 7.50 -13.56
C ARG A 45 -8.24 6.91 -14.15
N SER A 46 -8.36 6.90 -15.48
CA SER A 46 -9.51 6.35 -16.20
C SER A 46 -9.29 4.92 -16.71
N SER A 47 -8.15 4.30 -16.39
CA SER A 47 -7.82 2.97 -16.90
C SER A 47 -8.54 1.88 -16.14
N ARG A 48 -8.89 0.80 -16.85
CA ARG A 48 -9.57 -0.39 -16.33
C ARG A 48 -8.61 -1.53 -15.96
N PHE A 49 -7.32 -1.29 -16.15
CA PHE A 49 -6.23 -2.25 -15.95
C PHE A 49 -5.12 -1.67 -15.08
N ARG A 50 -5.48 -0.69 -14.24
CA ARG A 50 -4.53 0.03 -13.40
C ARG A 50 -3.86 -0.89 -12.39
N SER A 51 -4.58 -1.86 -11.84
CA SER A 51 -4.03 -2.89 -10.97
C SER A 51 -2.99 -3.75 -11.68
N VAL A 52 -3.15 -4.03 -12.98
CA VAL A 52 -2.17 -4.78 -13.79
C VAL A 52 -0.90 -3.95 -13.98
N CYS A 53 -1.03 -2.64 -14.23
CA CYS A 53 0.12 -1.73 -14.25
C CYS A 53 0.84 -1.74 -12.90
N TRP A 54 0.13 -1.67 -11.78
CA TRP A 54 0.75 -1.72 -10.44
C TRP A 54 1.43 -3.05 -10.15
N LYS A 55 0.86 -4.18 -10.58
CA LYS A 55 1.51 -5.49 -10.47
C LYS A 55 2.88 -5.50 -11.19
N LEU A 56 2.99 -4.82 -12.33
CA LEU A 56 4.27 -4.68 -13.06
C LEU A 56 5.23 -3.68 -12.40
N TYR A 57 4.72 -2.60 -11.81
CA TYR A 57 5.55 -1.59 -11.16
C TYR A 57 6.14 -2.06 -9.84
N LEU A 58 5.40 -2.89 -9.11
CA LEU A 58 5.81 -3.50 -7.85
C LEU A 58 6.52 -4.85 -8.08
N ASP A 59 6.92 -5.18 -9.31
CA ASP A 59 7.59 -6.45 -9.67
C ASP A 59 6.85 -7.74 -9.23
N ALA A 60 5.54 -7.65 -8.95
CA ALA A 60 4.68 -8.82 -8.71
C ALA A 60 4.43 -9.61 -10.01
N LEU A 61 4.50 -8.94 -11.17
CA LEU A 61 4.53 -9.56 -12.49
C LEU A 61 5.85 -9.23 -13.19
N PRO A 62 6.47 -10.21 -13.88
CA PRO A 62 7.67 -9.98 -14.66
C PRO A 62 7.38 -9.14 -15.91
N GLU A 63 8.41 -8.51 -16.48
CA GLU A 63 8.29 -7.80 -17.76
C GLU A 63 7.96 -8.75 -18.94
N ASP A 64 8.34 -10.03 -18.85
CA ASP A 64 7.96 -11.02 -19.85
C ASP A 64 6.49 -11.45 -19.69
N LYS A 65 5.65 -10.95 -20.60
CA LYS A 65 4.20 -11.24 -20.64
C LYS A 65 3.88 -12.73 -20.71
N SER A 66 4.73 -13.54 -21.32
CA SER A 66 4.51 -14.98 -21.42
C SER A 66 4.51 -15.68 -20.06
N GLN A 67 5.16 -15.07 -19.06
CA GLN A 67 5.28 -15.61 -17.71
C GLN A 67 4.17 -15.15 -16.77
N TRP A 68 3.34 -14.18 -17.16
CA TRP A 68 2.34 -13.56 -16.28
C TRP A 68 1.38 -14.57 -15.65
N ILE A 69 0.84 -15.49 -16.47
CA ILE A 69 -0.12 -16.49 -16.00
C ILE A 69 0.54 -17.43 -14.99
N ASN A 70 1.75 -17.91 -15.30
CA ASN A 70 2.48 -18.83 -14.42
C ASN A 70 2.87 -18.16 -13.10
N LYS A 71 3.41 -16.94 -13.16
CA LYS A 71 3.79 -16.19 -11.96
C LYS A 71 2.58 -15.87 -11.08
N THR A 72 1.46 -15.50 -11.68
CA THR A 72 0.21 -15.25 -10.96
C THR A 72 -0.26 -16.50 -10.22
N LYS A 73 -0.24 -17.67 -10.88
CA LYS A 73 -0.62 -18.94 -10.25
C LYS A 73 0.32 -19.32 -9.10
N GLU A 74 1.62 -19.10 -9.28
CA GLU A 74 2.64 -19.34 -8.26
C GLU A 74 2.39 -18.48 -7.01
N LEU A 75 2.21 -17.16 -7.17
CA LEU A 75 1.95 -16.23 -6.08
C LEU A 75 0.64 -16.55 -5.34
N ARG A 76 -0.42 -16.92 -6.09
CA ARG A 76 -1.70 -17.36 -5.50
C ARG A 76 -1.54 -18.64 -4.68
N ALA A 77 -0.82 -19.63 -5.19
CA ALA A 77 -0.55 -20.87 -4.46
C ALA A 77 0.30 -20.62 -3.20
N GLN A 78 1.27 -19.71 -3.26
CA GLN A 78 2.06 -19.30 -2.10
C GLN A 78 1.19 -18.69 -1.01
N TYR A 79 0.32 -17.74 -1.35
CA TYR A 79 -0.58 -17.13 -0.38
C TYR A 79 -1.59 -18.13 0.20
N GLU A 80 -2.14 -19.04 -0.62
CA GLU A 80 -3.04 -20.09 -0.13
C GLU A 80 -2.36 -20.96 0.93
N LYS A 81 -1.11 -21.36 0.69
CA LYS A 81 -0.32 -22.12 1.67
C LYS A 81 -0.11 -21.35 2.98
N ILE A 82 0.20 -20.05 2.89
CA ILE A 82 0.38 -19.17 4.06
C ILE A 82 -0.94 -19.08 4.84
N LYS A 83 -2.05 -18.89 4.12
CA LYS A 83 -3.39 -18.81 4.70
C LYS A 83 -3.77 -20.11 5.41
N GLU A 84 -3.56 -21.26 4.78
CA GLU A 84 -3.79 -22.57 5.38
C GLU A 84 -2.94 -22.80 6.63
N THR A 85 -1.70 -22.29 6.65
CA THR A 85 -0.75 -22.44 7.77
C THR A 85 -1.13 -21.60 8.99
N HIS A 86 -1.56 -20.35 8.78
CA HIS A 86 -1.77 -19.40 9.88
C HIS A 86 -3.24 -19.16 10.23
N ILE A 87 -4.16 -19.40 9.30
CA ILE A 87 -5.61 -19.25 9.51
C ILE A 87 -6.27 -20.62 9.80
N THR A 88 -5.53 -21.61 10.30
CA THR A 88 -6.10 -22.89 10.73
C THR A 88 -6.72 -22.79 12.11
N ASN A 89 -7.93 -23.31 12.28
CA ASN A 89 -8.59 -23.38 13.58
C ASN A 89 -7.89 -24.45 14.46
N PRO A 90 -7.35 -24.11 15.65
CA PRO A 90 -6.72 -25.09 16.52
C PRO A 90 -7.64 -26.23 16.93
N ARG A 91 -8.96 -26.04 16.93
CA ARG A 91 -9.94 -27.11 17.21
C ARG A 91 -9.95 -28.22 16.16
N LYS A 92 -9.50 -27.93 14.93
CA LYS A 92 -9.29 -28.96 13.89
C LYS A 92 -7.95 -29.68 14.06
N ALA A 93 -6.93 -29.02 14.61
CA ALA A 93 -5.59 -29.58 14.85
C ALA A 93 -5.46 -30.34 16.20
N ALA A 94 -6.26 -29.97 17.20
CA ALA A 94 -6.26 -30.57 18.54
C ALA A 94 -6.67 -32.05 18.57
N GLY A 95 -7.23 -32.59 17.48
CA GLY A 95 -7.58 -34.01 17.38
C GLY A 95 -6.37 -34.95 17.19
N GLN A 96 -5.14 -34.44 17.03
CA GLN A 96 -3.97 -35.23 16.65
C GLN A 96 -2.74 -35.12 17.60
N GLN A 97 -2.81 -34.38 18.72
CA GLN A 97 -1.63 -34.18 19.59
C GLN A 97 -1.93 -34.20 21.10
N ASP A 98 -0.90 -34.51 21.89
CA ASP A 98 -0.93 -34.74 23.34
C ASP A 98 -1.63 -33.61 24.13
N LEU A 99 -2.73 -33.98 24.79
CA LEU A 99 -3.60 -33.09 25.58
C LEU A 99 -2.92 -32.52 26.84
N VAL A 100 -1.77 -33.07 27.23
CA VAL A 100 -1.02 -32.65 28.42
C VAL A 100 -0.17 -31.39 28.13
N VAL A 101 0.30 -31.19 26.89
CA VAL A 101 1.12 -30.03 26.47
C VAL A 101 0.24 -28.92 25.86
N ASN A 102 -0.88 -29.30 25.22
CA ASN A 102 -1.75 -28.41 24.46
C ASN A 102 -3.09 -28.12 25.17
N ASN A 103 -3.01 -27.60 26.41
CA ASN A 103 -4.16 -27.16 27.19
C ASN A 103 -4.26 -25.61 27.21
N PRO A 104 -5.46 -25.00 27.17
CA PRO A 104 -5.67 -23.53 27.26
C PRO A 104 -5.05 -22.79 28.46
N LEU A 105 -4.52 -23.50 29.45
CA LEU A 105 -3.83 -22.94 30.62
C LEU A 105 -2.31 -23.19 30.60
N SER A 106 -1.76 -23.76 29.53
CA SER A 106 -0.32 -24.02 29.42
C SER A 106 0.46 -22.70 29.37
N GLN A 107 1.47 -22.56 30.21
CA GLN A 107 2.40 -21.43 30.22
C GLN A 107 3.61 -21.66 29.29
N ASP A 108 3.67 -22.79 28.60
CA ASP A 108 4.75 -23.13 27.69
C ASP A 108 4.69 -22.25 26.43
N GLU A 109 5.75 -21.49 26.14
CA GLU A 109 5.84 -20.59 24.98
C GLU A 109 5.62 -21.32 23.64
N GLY A 110 5.89 -22.64 23.57
CA GLY A 110 5.63 -23.49 22.41
C GLY A 110 4.19 -24.04 22.32
N SER A 111 3.33 -23.77 23.30
CA SER A 111 1.96 -24.28 23.33
C SER A 111 1.12 -23.72 22.19
N LEU A 112 0.34 -24.58 21.53
CA LEU A 112 -0.63 -24.18 20.50
C LEU A 112 -1.61 -23.11 21.01
N TRP A 113 -1.90 -23.10 22.31
CA TRP A 113 -2.81 -22.14 22.92
C TRP A 113 -2.17 -20.76 23.11
N ASN A 114 -0.88 -20.68 23.44
CA ASN A 114 -0.18 -19.39 23.53
C ASN A 114 -0.09 -18.73 22.16
N LYS A 115 0.27 -19.49 21.12
CA LYS A 115 0.22 -19.00 19.73
C LYS A 115 -1.20 -18.57 19.35
N PHE A 116 -2.23 -19.35 19.71
CA PHE A 116 -3.62 -18.99 19.45
C PHE A 116 -4.07 -17.69 20.14
N PHE A 117 -3.68 -17.46 21.40
CA PHE A 117 -4.03 -16.22 22.11
C PHE A 117 -3.32 -15.01 21.49
N GLN A 118 -2.02 -15.13 21.18
CA GLN A 118 -1.27 -14.10 20.47
C GLN A 118 -1.91 -13.78 19.10
N ASP A 119 -2.31 -14.81 18.34
CA ASP A 119 -2.97 -14.63 17.04
C ASP A 119 -4.34 -13.96 17.18
N LYS A 120 -5.09 -14.30 18.24
CA LYS A 120 -6.37 -13.67 18.53
C LYS A 120 -6.20 -12.19 18.88
N GLU A 121 -5.19 -11.85 19.68
CA GLU A 121 -4.88 -10.46 20.02
C GLU A 121 -4.40 -9.67 18.79
N LEU A 122 -3.49 -10.24 18.01
CA LEU A 122 -3.00 -9.65 16.75
C LEU A 122 -4.14 -9.36 15.78
N ARG A 123 -5.02 -10.34 15.53
CA ARG A 123 -6.22 -10.14 14.71
C ARG A 123 -7.15 -9.10 15.30
N GLY A 124 -7.30 -9.05 16.62
CA GLY A 124 -8.10 -8.05 17.31
C GLY A 124 -7.60 -6.62 17.04
N MET A 125 -6.30 -6.39 17.15
CA MET A 125 -5.67 -5.10 16.83
C MET A 125 -5.87 -4.72 15.37
N ILE A 126 -5.61 -5.65 14.44
CA ILE A 126 -5.80 -5.42 13.01
C ILE A 126 -7.25 -5.06 12.70
N LYS A 127 -8.23 -5.77 13.28
CA LYS A 127 -9.66 -5.51 13.06
C LYS A 127 -10.08 -4.11 13.52
N GLN A 128 -9.55 -3.62 14.64
CA GLN A 128 -9.86 -2.27 15.11
C GLN A 128 -9.41 -1.19 14.11
N ASP A 129 -8.24 -1.39 13.52
CA ASP A 129 -7.68 -0.50 12.51
C ASP A 129 -8.41 -0.60 11.16
N VAL A 130 -8.73 -1.82 10.73
CA VAL A 130 -9.52 -2.07 9.52
C VAL A 130 -10.91 -1.44 9.63
N LEU A 131 -11.55 -1.48 10.80
CA LEU A 131 -12.88 -0.89 11.03
C LEU A 131 -12.94 0.61 10.72
N ARG A 132 -11.85 1.33 10.99
CA ARG A 132 -11.71 2.79 10.82
C ARG A 132 -10.99 3.19 9.53
N THR A 133 -10.75 2.25 8.62
CA THR A 133 -10.08 2.49 7.33
C THR A 133 -11.06 3.07 6.32
N PHE A 134 -10.79 4.27 5.80
CA PHE A 134 -11.65 5.01 4.85
C PHE A 134 -13.16 4.92 5.20
N PRO A 135 -13.58 5.35 6.41
CA PRO A 135 -14.93 5.14 6.91
C PRO A 135 -16.03 5.78 6.06
N GLU A 136 -15.70 6.82 5.28
CA GLU A 136 -16.59 7.50 4.35
C GLU A 136 -16.97 6.66 3.11
N MET A 137 -16.22 5.60 2.82
CA MET A 137 -16.39 4.77 1.63
C MET A 137 -17.17 3.49 1.97
N GLN A 138 -18.35 3.32 1.36
CA GLN A 138 -19.21 2.13 1.58
C GLN A 138 -18.48 0.81 1.32
N TYR A 139 -17.55 0.79 0.36
CA TYR A 139 -16.75 -0.39 0.03
C TYR A 139 -15.99 -0.96 1.25
N PHE A 140 -15.31 -0.12 2.03
CA PHE A 140 -14.54 -0.57 3.20
C PHE A 140 -15.41 -0.85 4.43
N GLN A 141 -16.72 -0.57 4.35
CA GLN A 141 -17.68 -0.96 5.37
C GLN A 141 -18.17 -2.41 5.19
N GLN A 142 -17.97 -3.01 4.02
CA GLN A 142 -18.41 -4.37 3.73
C GLN A 142 -17.58 -5.40 4.52
N GLU A 143 -18.26 -6.38 5.12
CA GLU A 143 -17.63 -7.37 5.99
C GLU A 143 -16.65 -8.27 5.23
N ASP A 144 -16.94 -8.59 3.97
CA ASP A 144 -16.06 -9.40 3.13
C ASP A 144 -14.75 -8.65 2.80
N VAL A 145 -14.79 -7.33 2.62
CA VAL A 145 -13.61 -6.48 2.40
C VAL A 145 -12.79 -6.36 3.67
N ARG A 146 -13.44 -6.15 4.82
CA ARG A 146 -12.78 -6.11 6.14
C ARG A 146 -12.12 -7.43 6.49
N THR A 147 -12.76 -8.54 6.14
CA THR A 147 -12.20 -9.89 6.31
C THR A 147 -10.94 -10.05 5.45
N LYS A 148 -10.98 -9.71 4.16
CA LYS A 148 -9.80 -9.75 3.27
C LYS A 148 -8.64 -8.91 3.82
N LEU A 149 -8.91 -7.65 4.20
CA LEU A 149 -7.89 -6.77 4.78
C LEU A 149 -7.28 -7.38 6.05
N THR A 150 -8.12 -7.91 6.93
CA THR A 150 -7.68 -8.52 8.18
C THR A 150 -6.82 -9.75 7.94
N ASP A 151 -7.25 -10.64 7.05
CA ASP A 151 -6.56 -11.90 6.76
C ASP A 151 -5.21 -11.65 6.08
N ILE A 152 -5.15 -10.73 5.10
CA ILE A 152 -3.89 -10.36 4.43
C ILE A 152 -2.90 -9.78 5.44
N LEU A 153 -3.31 -8.80 6.24
CA LEU A 153 -2.43 -8.16 7.25
C LEU A 153 -1.99 -9.16 8.31
N PHE A 154 -2.87 -10.07 8.72
CA PHE A 154 -2.55 -11.11 9.68
C PHE A 154 -1.53 -12.10 9.12
N CYS A 155 -1.78 -12.63 7.91
CA CYS A 155 -0.85 -13.53 7.22
C CYS A 155 0.52 -12.87 7.04
N TYR A 156 0.55 -11.62 6.58
CA TYR A 156 1.80 -10.88 6.41
C TYR A 156 2.54 -10.71 7.74
N ALA A 157 1.84 -10.35 8.81
CA ALA A 157 2.45 -10.22 10.14
C ALA A 157 3.00 -11.55 10.67
N ARG A 158 2.36 -12.68 10.36
CA ARG A 158 2.84 -14.02 10.75
C ARG A 158 4.04 -14.50 9.93
N GLU A 159 4.14 -14.13 8.66
CA GLU A 159 5.34 -14.41 7.86
C GLU A 159 6.51 -13.51 8.25
N ASN A 160 6.23 -12.34 8.84
CA ASN A 160 7.22 -11.34 9.24
C ASN A 160 7.23 -11.14 10.76
N GLU A 161 7.50 -12.22 11.52
CA GLU A 161 7.40 -12.23 13.00
C GLU A 161 8.31 -11.20 13.71
N GLN A 162 9.38 -10.72 13.05
CA GLN A 162 10.24 -9.67 13.59
C GLN A 162 9.59 -8.28 13.55
N LEU A 163 8.79 -8.02 12.51
CA LEU A 163 8.09 -6.74 12.34
C LEU A 163 6.72 -6.75 13.00
N LEU A 164 6.00 -7.87 12.82
CA LEU A 164 4.57 -8.03 13.10
C LEU A 164 3.72 -6.92 12.45
N TYR A 165 2.44 -6.87 12.81
CA TYR A 165 1.57 -5.79 12.38
C TYR A 165 1.93 -4.48 13.08
N LYS A 166 2.03 -3.40 12.30
CA LYS A 166 2.16 -2.03 12.80
C LYS A 166 1.02 -1.15 12.27
N GLN A 167 0.50 -0.28 13.13
CA GLN A 167 -0.53 0.67 12.76
C GLN A 167 -0.06 1.53 11.57
N GLY A 168 -0.91 1.62 10.54
CA GLY A 168 -0.62 2.27 9.26
C GLY A 168 -0.50 1.30 8.09
N MET A 169 -0.12 0.04 8.34
CA MET A 169 -0.06 -0.99 7.27
C MET A 169 -1.42 -1.22 6.60
N HIS A 170 -2.51 -1.10 7.36
CA HIS A 170 -3.87 -1.19 6.81
C HIS A 170 -4.18 -0.09 5.78
N GLU A 171 -3.58 1.09 5.94
CA GLU A 171 -3.74 2.22 5.02
C GLU A 171 -2.91 2.03 3.75
N LEU A 172 -1.82 1.25 3.82
CA LEU A 172 -1.06 0.85 2.64
C LEU A 172 -1.78 -0.24 1.84
N LEU A 173 -2.40 -1.21 2.53
CA LEU A 173 -3.11 -2.31 1.88
C LEU A 173 -4.43 -1.87 1.25
N ALA A 174 -5.18 -0.98 1.90
CA ALA A 174 -6.54 -0.63 1.47
C ALA A 174 -6.64 -0.10 0.02
N PRO A 175 -5.77 0.82 -0.45
CA PRO A 175 -5.79 1.27 -1.85
C PRO A 175 -5.49 0.15 -2.85
N ILE A 176 -4.63 -0.82 -2.51
CA ILE A 176 -4.31 -2.00 -3.34
C ILE A 176 -5.56 -2.88 -3.50
N VAL A 177 -6.23 -3.20 -2.38
CA VAL A 177 -7.48 -3.98 -2.40
C VAL A 177 -8.55 -3.25 -3.22
N PHE A 178 -8.67 -1.94 -3.05
CA PHE A 178 -9.64 -1.14 -3.79
C PHE A 178 -9.38 -1.12 -5.30
N ILE A 179 -8.14 -0.94 -5.75
CA ILE A 179 -7.88 -0.88 -7.20
C ILE A 179 -8.11 -2.23 -7.90
N LEU A 180 -7.75 -3.34 -7.24
CA LEU A 180 -8.07 -4.68 -7.73
C LEU A 180 -9.59 -4.86 -7.87
N HIS A 181 -10.37 -4.37 -6.90
CA HIS A 181 -11.83 -4.42 -6.98
C HIS A 181 -12.39 -3.63 -8.16
N CYS A 182 -11.90 -2.41 -8.39
CA CYS A 182 -12.34 -1.58 -9.51
C CYS A 182 -12.09 -2.26 -10.86
N ASP A 183 -10.90 -2.83 -11.05
CA ASP A 183 -10.55 -3.52 -12.29
C ASP A 183 -11.37 -4.83 -12.46
N HIS A 184 -11.61 -5.58 -11.38
CA HIS A 184 -12.50 -6.75 -11.41
C HIS A 184 -13.93 -6.39 -11.83
N GLN A 185 -14.50 -5.32 -11.27
CA GLN A 185 -15.84 -4.85 -11.67
C GLN A 185 -15.86 -4.39 -13.13
N ALA A 186 -14.85 -3.63 -13.54
CA ALA A 186 -14.72 -3.16 -14.92
C ALA A 186 -14.59 -4.33 -15.91
N PHE A 187 -13.88 -5.39 -15.52
CA PHE A 187 -13.69 -6.61 -16.30
C PHE A 187 -14.96 -7.46 -16.37
N GLN A 188 -15.65 -7.70 -15.25
CA GLN A 188 -16.91 -8.46 -15.21
C GLN A 188 -17.92 -7.89 -16.20
N HIS A 189 -18.16 -6.57 -16.14
CA HIS A 189 -19.08 -5.90 -17.06
C HIS A 189 -18.64 -6.02 -18.53
N ALA A 190 -17.34 -5.92 -18.81
CA ALA A 190 -16.82 -6.09 -20.16
C ALA A 190 -16.95 -7.54 -20.66
N SER A 191 -16.78 -8.53 -19.77
CA SER A 191 -16.79 -9.95 -20.11
C SER A 191 -18.17 -10.47 -20.54
N GLU A 192 -19.26 -9.86 -20.08
CA GLU A 192 -20.64 -10.19 -20.51
C GLU A 192 -20.88 -9.89 -22.00
N THR A 193 -20.09 -9.01 -22.60
CA THR A 193 -20.28 -8.51 -23.97
C THR A 193 -19.11 -8.85 -24.90
N ALA A 194 -18.12 -9.62 -24.42
CA ALA A 194 -16.84 -9.84 -25.08
C ALA A 194 -16.30 -11.28 -24.94
N CYS A 195 -15.30 -11.62 -25.74
CA CYS A 195 -14.42 -12.75 -25.48
C CYS A 195 -13.06 -12.22 -24.98
N PRO A 196 -12.85 -12.08 -23.65
CA PRO A 196 -11.59 -11.61 -23.10
C PRO A 196 -10.45 -12.61 -23.37
N SER A 197 -9.21 -12.12 -23.45
CA SER A 197 -8.05 -13.02 -23.61
C SER A 197 -7.81 -13.86 -22.35
N GLU A 198 -7.08 -14.96 -22.48
CA GLU A 198 -6.77 -15.84 -21.34
C GLU A 198 -5.95 -15.12 -20.26
N GLU A 199 -5.06 -14.21 -20.65
CA GLU A 199 -4.30 -13.37 -19.73
C GLU A 199 -5.23 -12.48 -18.90
N MET A 200 -6.19 -11.81 -19.54
CA MET A 200 -7.16 -10.95 -18.84
C MET A 200 -7.98 -11.76 -17.84
N LYS A 201 -8.51 -12.91 -18.27
CA LYS A 201 -9.29 -13.81 -17.40
C LYS A 201 -8.47 -14.29 -16.21
N SER A 202 -7.19 -14.62 -16.43
CA SER A 202 -6.31 -15.09 -15.36
C SER A 202 -5.99 -13.97 -14.37
N LEU A 203 -5.63 -12.78 -14.86
CA LEU A 203 -5.12 -11.66 -14.05
C LEU A 203 -6.20 -10.86 -13.32
N LEU A 204 -7.43 -10.87 -13.83
CA LEU A 204 -8.58 -10.10 -13.30
C LEU A 204 -9.67 -11.02 -12.73
N ASN A 205 -9.30 -12.24 -12.31
CA ASN A 205 -10.24 -13.17 -11.70
C ASN A 205 -10.61 -12.69 -10.28
N PRO A 206 -11.90 -12.35 -10.02
CA PRO A 206 -12.35 -11.86 -8.71
C PRO A 206 -12.19 -12.87 -7.57
N GLU A 207 -12.11 -14.18 -7.84
CA GLU A 207 -11.91 -15.21 -6.82
C GLU A 207 -10.56 -15.09 -6.10
N PHE A 208 -9.57 -14.51 -6.78
CA PHE A 208 -8.20 -14.36 -6.26
C PHE A 208 -7.87 -12.93 -5.82
N HIS A 209 -8.90 -12.13 -5.51
CA HIS A 209 -8.73 -10.75 -5.08
C HIS A 209 -7.84 -10.64 -3.84
N GLU A 210 -8.04 -11.51 -2.85
CA GLU A 210 -7.24 -11.52 -1.63
C GLU A 210 -5.79 -11.91 -1.91
N HIS A 211 -5.58 -12.94 -2.73
CA HIS A 211 -4.25 -13.44 -3.11
C HIS A 211 -3.43 -12.40 -3.87
N ASP A 212 -4.04 -11.77 -4.87
CA ASP A 212 -3.37 -10.76 -5.68
C ASP A 212 -3.05 -9.51 -4.84
N ALA A 213 -3.92 -9.15 -3.89
CA ALA A 213 -3.67 -8.06 -2.95
C ALA A 213 -2.51 -8.39 -2.01
N TYR A 214 -2.43 -9.62 -1.47
CA TYR A 214 -1.31 -10.06 -0.64
C TYR A 214 0.02 -9.99 -1.39
N ALA A 215 0.05 -10.47 -2.64
CA ALA A 215 1.26 -10.44 -3.46
C ALA A 215 1.75 -9.00 -3.70
N MET A 216 0.86 -8.09 -4.10
CA MET A 216 1.21 -6.68 -4.30
C MET A 216 1.62 -5.98 -3.00
N PHE A 217 0.92 -6.26 -1.90
CA PHE A 217 1.24 -5.69 -0.60
C PHE A 217 2.59 -6.17 -0.07
N SER A 218 2.91 -7.46 -0.25
CA SER A 218 4.20 -8.02 0.15
C SER A 218 5.34 -7.33 -0.59
N GLN A 219 5.21 -7.14 -1.91
CA GLN A 219 6.20 -6.41 -2.72
C GLN A 219 6.37 -4.96 -2.28
N LEU A 220 5.26 -4.25 -2.02
CA LEU A 220 5.33 -2.88 -1.50
C LEU A 220 6.08 -2.82 -0.15
N MET A 221 5.84 -3.82 0.70
CA MET A 221 6.45 -3.87 2.02
C MET A 221 7.94 -4.22 1.99
N GLU A 222 8.47 -4.87 0.95
CA GLU A 222 9.93 -5.07 0.81
C GLU A 222 10.69 -3.73 0.84
N THR A 223 10.10 -2.68 0.27
CA THR A 223 10.66 -1.32 0.32
C THR A 223 10.22 -0.55 1.56
N ALA A 224 8.95 -0.68 1.98
CA ALA A 224 8.36 0.16 3.04
C ALA A 224 8.60 -0.35 4.47
N GLU A 225 8.91 -1.65 4.66
CA GLU A 225 9.14 -2.27 5.97
C GLU A 225 10.07 -1.48 6.90
N PRO A 226 11.24 -0.97 6.44
CA PRO A 226 12.16 -0.25 7.30
C PRO A 226 11.50 0.96 8.00
N TRP A 227 10.48 1.57 7.39
CA TRP A 227 9.76 2.72 7.95
C TRP A 227 8.80 2.35 9.09
N PHE A 228 8.50 1.06 9.25
CA PHE A 228 7.70 0.49 10.33
C PHE A 228 8.55 -0.23 11.38
N SER A 229 9.73 -0.73 10.99
CA SER A 229 10.62 -1.46 11.89
C SER A 229 11.29 -0.52 12.90
N SER A 230 11.05 -0.79 14.18
CA SER A 230 11.78 -0.16 15.30
C SER A 230 13.15 -0.79 15.54
N PHE A 231 13.49 -1.88 14.83
CA PHE A 231 14.76 -2.58 14.98
C PHE A 231 15.83 -1.97 14.08
N GLU A 232 16.95 -1.56 14.69
CA GLU A 232 18.21 -1.47 13.98
C GLU A 232 18.61 -2.90 13.59
N ARG A 233 18.88 -3.15 12.30
CA ARG A 233 19.68 -4.32 11.91
C ARG A 233 21.08 -4.12 12.47
N GLU A 234 21.26 -4.37 13.76
CA GLU A 234 22.60 -4.51 14.34
C GLU A 234 23.24 -5.71 13.65
N VAL A 235 24.20 -5.43 12.77
CA VAL A 235 25.26 -6.38 12.44
C VAL A 235 26.06 -6.60 13.72
N ARG A 236 25.55 -7.43 14.63
CA ARG A 236 26.33 -7.97 15.74
C ARG A 236 26.18 -9.48 15.76
N LYS A 237 27.20 -10.11 15.18
CA LYS A 237 27.65 -11.45 15.57
C LYS A 237 27.69 -11.51 17.10
N GLY A 238 26.90 -12.42 17.67
CA GLY A 238 27.14 -13.00 18.99
C GLY A 238 26.80 -12.10 20.18
N LYS A 239 25.57 -12.24 20.68
CA LYS A 239 25.28 -12.73 22.04
C LYS A 239 23.78 -12.86 22.19
N GLU A 240 23.35 -14.04 22.64
CA GLU A 240 22.01 -14.28 23.17
C GLU A 240 21.83 -13.38 24.40
N GLU A 241 21.27 -12.19 24.20
CA GLU A 241 20.64 -11.42 25.28
C GLU A 241 19.16 -11.29 24.92
N MET A 242 18.39 -12.17 25.56
CA MET A 242 16.95 -12.26 25.57
C MET A 242 16.36 -10.90 25.96
N MET A 243 15.79 -10.18 25.00
CA MET A 243 15.05 -8.95 25.28
C MET A 243 13.82 -9.30 26.11
N THR A 244 13.86 -8.94 27.39
CA THR A 244 12.66 -8.78 28.21
C THR A 244 11.80 -7.70 27.55
N SER A 245 10.74 -8.12 26.86
CA SER A 245 9.63 -7.24 26.53
C SER A 245 9.14 -6.60 27.83
N ILE A 246 9.03 -5.27 27.86
CA ILE A 246 8.38 -4.58 28.97
C ILE A 246 6.96 -5.17 29.05
N PRO A 247 6.56 -5.81 30.15
CA PRO A 247 5.22 -6.35 30.26
C PRO A 247 4.24 -5.19 30.08
N PHE A 248 3.25 -5.36 29.21
CA PHE A 248 2.19 -4.39 28.85
C PHE A 248 2.51 -3.30 27.80
N ALA A 249 3.74 -3.16 27.30
CA ALA A 249 4.00 -2.24 26.19
C ALA A 249 3.41 -2.80 24.88
N ARG A 250 2.48 -2.07 24.25
CA ARG A 250 1.96 -2.47 22.94
C ARG A 250 3.03 -2.20 21.89
N PRO A 251 3.11 -3.00 20.81
CA PRO A 251 4.00 -2.71 19.67
C PRO A 251 3.76 -1.33 19.01
N GLN A 252 2.63 -0.70 19.33
CA GLN A 252 2.18 0.63 18.91
C GLN A 252 2.76 1.77 19.77
N ASP A 253 3.24 1.45 20.98
CA ASP A 253 3.84 2.40 21.93
C ASP A 253 5.35 2.60 21.65
N ALA A 254 5.91 1.83 20.71
CA ALA A 254 7.28 2.01 20.25
C ALA A 254 7.41 3.36 19.51
N GLY A 255 8.50 4.08 19.79
CA GLY A 255 8.85 5.29 19.08
C GLY A 255 8.97 5.09 17.57
N PRO A 256 9.01 6.17 16.78
CA PRO A 256 9.11 6.06 15.33
C PRO A 256 10.39 5.34 14.90
N SER A 257 10.32 4.62 13.77
CA SER A 257 11.48 3.95 13.20
C SER A 257 12.65 4.91 12.97
N VAL A 258 13.88 4.46 13.27
CA VAL A 258 15.10 5.22 12.99
C VAL A 258 15.25 5.49 11.50
N ALA A 259 14.85 4.56 10.64
CA ALA A 259 14.95 4.71 9.19
C ALA A 259 14.05 5.84 8.67
N ILE A 260 12.81 5.92 9.16
CA ILE A 260 11.91 7.01 8.74
C ILE A 260 12.35 8.36 9.31
N VAL A 261 12.82 8.40 10.56
CA VAL A 261 13.36 9.63 11.17
C VAL A 261 14.56 10.14 10.39
N THR A 262 15.48 9.25 10.02
CA THR A 262 16.66 9.56 9.21
C THR A 262 16.26 10.06 7.82
N LYS A 263 15.27 9.42 7.19
CA LYS A 263 14.76 9.83 5.88
C LYS A 263 14.16 11.23 5.91
N VAL A 264 13.28 11.55 6.86
CA VAL A 264 12.65 12.88 6.93
C VAL A 264 13.66 13.99 7.26
N ASN A 265 14.65 13.71 8.12
CA ASN A 265 15.76 14.63 8.37
C ASN A 265 16.58 14.86 7.10
N ARG A 266 16.93 13.80 6.36
CA ARG A 266 17.64 13.91 5.08
C ARG A 266 16.87 14.79 4.09
N ILE A 267 15.55 14.59 3.98
CA ILE A 267 14.69 15.39 3.09
C ILE A 267 14.77 16.88 3.48
N GLN A 268 14.66 17.22 4.77
CA GLN A 268 14.73 18.61 5.22
C GLN A 268 16.14 19.22 5.06
N ASP A 269 17.16 18.56 5.58
CA ASP A 269 18.52 19.11 5.65
C ASP A 269 19.28 19.11 4.33
N GLN A 270 18.89 18.25 3.39
CA GLN A 270 19.54 18.16 2.08
C GLN A 270 18.64 18.68 0.95
N LEU A 271 17.43 18.13 0.80
CA LEU A 271 16.58 18.44 -0.36
C LEU A 271 15.88 19.78 -0.20
N LEU A 272 15.15 19.99 0.90
CA LEU A 272 14.48 21.26 1.15
C LEU A 272 15.48 22.41 1.20
N LYS A 273 16.56 22.26 1.96
CA LYS A 273 17.64 23.27 2.04
C LYS A 273 18.21 23.66 0.67
N LYS A 274 18.36 22.69 -0.25
CA LYS A 274 18.86 22.93 -1.62
C LYS A 274 17.84 23.66 -2.48
N HIS A 275 16.56 23.32 -2.38
CA HIS A 275 15.49 23.87 -3.24
C HIS A 275 14.89 25.17 -2.72
N ASP A 276 14.83 25.36 -1.41
CA ASP A 276 14.29 26.54 -0.75
C ASP A 276 14.94 26.74 0.63
N ILE A 277 16.03 27.51 0.62
CA ILE A 277 16.77 27.85 1.84
C ILE A 277 15.95 28.73 2.79
N GLU A 278 15.02 29.55 2.28
CA GLU A 278 14.24 30.47 3.11
C GLU A 278 13.22 29.71 3.96
N LEU A 279 12.49 28.78 3.34
CA LEU A 279 11.57 27.89 4.05
C LEU A 279 12.32 26.98 5.04
N TYR A 280 13.46 26.41 4.63
CA TYR A 280 14.32 25.62 5.52
C TYR A 280 14.72 26.41 6.78
N MET A 281 15.24 27.64 6.60
CA MET A 281 15.65 28.47 7.72
C MET A 281 14.45 28.91 8.56
N HIS A 282 13.28 29.14 7.96
CA HIS A 282 12.05 29.49 8.67
C HIS A 282 11.60 28.35 9.60
N LEU A 283 11.51 27.12 9.09
CA LEU A 283 11.14 25.95 9.89
C LEU A 283 12.13 25.73 11.05
N ASN A 284 13.43 25.87 10.79
CA ASN A 284 14.46 25.77 11.82
C ASN A 284 14.37 26.87 12.88
N ARG A 285 14.07 28.12 12.49
CA ARG A 285 13.87 29.24 13.44
C ARG A 285 12.65 29.04 14.32
N LEU A 286 11.61 28.38 13.80
CA LEU A 286 10.42 28.00 14.56
C LEU A 286 10.60 26.70 15.36
N GLU A 287 11.77 26.06 15.28
CA GLU A 287 12.06 24.77 15.92
C GLU A 287 11.07 23.66 15.54
N ILE A 288 10.53 23.73 14.32
CA ILE A 288 9.60 22.72 13.81
C ILE A 288 10.42 21.55 13.27
N ALA A 289 10.44 20.47 14.05
CA ALA A 289 11.15 19.25 13.69
C ALA A 289 10.42 18.51 12.54
N PRO A 290 11.12 18.03 11.48
CA PRO A 290 10.50 17.37 10.33
C PRO A 290 9.68 16.14 10.70
N GLN A 291 9.98 15.51 11.82
CA GLN A 291 9.29 14.32 12.33
C GLN A 291 7.81 14.59 12.61
N ILE A 292 7.47 15.82 13.02
CA ILE A 292 6.11 16.20 13.45
C ILE A 292 5.10 16.01 12.32
N TYR A 293 5.47 16.38 11.09
CA TYR A 293 4.60 16.26 9.92
C TYR A 293 5.04 15.13 8.98
N GLY A 294 6.34 14.86 8.90
CA GLY A 294 6.91 14.05 7.83
C GLY A 294 6.81 12.53 8.02
N ILE A 295 6.81 12.04 9.27
CA ILE A 295 6.72 10.60 9.54
C ILE A 295 5.43 10.03 8.96
N ARG A 296 4.30 10.70 9.21
CA ARG A 296 2.99 10.25 8.71
C ARG A 296 2.93 10.29 7.18
N TRP A 297 3.45 11.35 6.56
CA TRP A 297 3.47 11.51 5.10
C TRP A 297 4.23 10.39 4.40
N VAL A 298 5.45 10.10 4.86
CA VAL A 298 6.29 9.06 4.25
C VAL A 298 5.75 7.67 4.58
N ARG A 299 5.44 7.38 5.85
CA ARG A 299 5.02 6.04 6.30
C ARG A 299 3.74 5.56 5.62
N LEU A 300 2.82 6.48 5.35
CA LEU A 300 1.51 6.17 4.78
C LEU A 300 1.44 6.52 3.29
N LEU A 301 2.57 6.82 2.64
CA LEU A 301 2.64 7.24 1.24
C LEU A 301 1.60 8.30 0.89
N PHE A 302 1.50 9.31 1.77
CA PHE A 302 0.57 10.44 1.68
C PHE A 302 -0.92 10.07 1.73
N GLY A 303 -1.27 8.85 2.17
CA GLY A 303 -2.64 8.34 2.21
C GLY A 303 -3.63 9.12 3.06
N ARG A 304 -3.14 10.00 3.94
CA ARG A 304 -3.93 10.90 4.77
C ARG A 304 -3.94 12.35 4.29
N GLU A 305 -3.16 12.67 3.25
CA GLU A 305 -3.11 14.03 2.67
C GLU A 305 -4.00 14.16 1.44
N PHE A 306 -4.31 13.03 0.79
CA PHE A 306 -5.10 12.98 -0.42
C PHE A 306 -6.36 12.12 -0.23
N PRO A 307 -7.52 12.54 -0.76
CA PRO A 307 -8.67 11.65 -0.94
C PRO A 307 -8.26 10.43 -1.77
N LEU A 308 -8.89 9.27 -1.52
CA LEU A 308 -8.47 8.00 -2.13
C LEU A 308 -8.29 8.07 -3.65
N GLN A 309 -9.21 8.71 -4.38
CA GLN A 309 -9.12 8.79 -5.85
C GLN A 309 -7.87 9.54 -6.33
N ASP A 310 -7.47 10.60 -5.62
CA ASP A 310 -6.27 11.37 -5.92
C ASP A 310 -5.02 10.67 -5.41
N LEU A 311 -5.10 10.02 -4.24
CA LEU A 311 -4.04 9.18 -3.69
C LEU A 311 -3.60 8.10 -4.69
N LEU A 312 -4.56 7.42 -5.32
CA LEU A 312 -4.24 6.41 -6.32
C LEU A 312 -3.41 7.02 -7.47
N VAL A 313 -3.68 8.27 -7.89
CA VAL A 313 -2.93 8.92 -8.99
C VAL A 313 -1.51 9.25 -8.55
N VAL A 314 -1.34 9.67 -7.29
CA VAL A 314 -0.01 9.81 -6.69
C VAL A 314 0.72 8.46 -6.71
N TRP A 315 0.06 7.38 -6.32
CA TRP A 315 0.65 6.04 -6.30
C TRP A 315 0.98 5.49 -7.69
N ASP A 316 0.20 5.84 -8.73
CA ASP A 316 0.58 5.53 -10.11
C ASP A 316 1.96 6.08 -10.44
N ALA A 317 2.23 7.33 -10.06
CA ALA A 317 3.50 7.99 -10.32
C ALA A 317 4.62 7.41 -9.43
N LEU A 318 4.35 7.21 -8.13
CA LEU A 318 5.33 6.63 -7.20
C LEU A 318 5.81 5.26 -7.65
N PHE A 319 4.90 4.36 -8.01
CA PHE A 319 5.25 3.00 -8.42
C PHE A 319 5.83 2.98 -9.84
N ALA A 320 5.33 3.80 -10.76
CA ALA A 320 5.87 3.87 -12.12
C ALA A 320 7.30 4.40 -12.20
N ASP A 321 7.69 5.29 -11.28
CA ASP A 321 9.03 5.85 -11.18
C ASP A 321 10.03 4.77 -10.77
N SER A 322 9.87 4.20 -9.58
CA SER A 322 10.76 3.15 -9.06
C SER A 322 10.13 2.40 -7.89
N ILE A 323 10.46 1.11 -7.78
CA ILE A 323 10.11 0.27 -6.61
C ILE A 323 10.80 0.75 -5.32
N THR A 324 11.88 1.51 -5.41
CA THR A 324 12.60 2.10 -4.27
C THR A 324 11.86 3.25 -3.59
N LEU A 325 10.79 3.76 -4.21
CA LEU A 325 9.97 4.86 -3.70
C LEU A 325 10.77 6.15 -3.45
N ASP A 326 11.84 6.40 -4.20
CA ASP A 326 12.64 7.62 -4.07
C ASP A 326 11.86 8.89 -4.44
N LEU A 327 10.87 8.78 -5.33
CA LEU A 327 9.97 9.88 -5.68
C LEU A 327 9.20 10.45 -4.47
N VAL A 328 9.02 9.67 -3.40
CA VAL A 328 8.40 10.12 -2.14
C VAL A 328 9.11 11.36 -1.59
N ASP A 329 10.43 11.45 -1.70
CA ASP A 329 11.21 12.56 -1.16
C ASP A 329 10.93 13.87 -1.90
N TYR A 330 10.81 13.79 -3.21
CA TYR A 330 10.50 14.96 -4.05
C TYR A 330 9.05 15.39 -3.90
N VAL A 331 8.13 14.43 -3.79
CA VAL A 331 6.73 14.70 -3.47
C VAL A 331 6.62 15.42 -2.12
N PHE A 332 7.37 14.97 -1.12
CA PHE A 332 7.43 15.60 0.19
C PHE A 332 7.86 17.08 0.11
N VAL A 333 8.97 17.37 -0.58
CA VAL A 333 9.45 18.75 -0.74
C VAL A 333 8.45 19.58 -1.54
N ALA A 334 7.89 19.04 -2.61
CA ALA A 334 6.87 19.74 -3.40
C ALA A 334 5.63 20.08 -2.57
N MET A 335 5.20 19.19 -1.66
CA MET A 335 4.09 19.47 -0.73
C MET A 335 4.42 20.66 0.16
N LEU A 336 5.63 20.72 0.72
CA LEU A 336 6.06 21.83 1.58
C LEU A 336 6.10 23.17 0.83
N LEU A 337 6.64 23.18 -0.39
CA LEU A 337 6.70 24.38 -1.23
C LEU A 337 5.29 24.87 -1.57
N TYR A 338 4.38 23.94 -1.87
CA TYR A 338 2.99 24.30 -2.13
C TYR A 338 2.30 24.89 -0.89
N ILE A 339 2.52 24.32 0.29
CA ILE A 339 1.95 24.84 1.55
C ILE A 339 2.50 26.24 1.84
N ARG A 340 3.80 26.47 1.64
CA ARG A 340 4.41 27.81 1.75
C ARG A 340 3.69 28.81 0.84
N ASP A 341 3.56 28.49 -0.45
CA ASP A 341 2.92 29.37 -1.42
C ASP A 341 1.44 29.63 -1.08
N ALA A 342 0.74 28.63 -0.55
CA ALA A 342 -0.64 28.78 -0.11
C ALA A 342 -0.79 29.69 1.13
N CYS A 343 0.22 29.73 2.01
CA CYS A 343 0.23 30.63 3.16
C CYS A 343 0.51 32.09 2.80
N ASP A 344 1.21 32.35 1.70
CA ASP A 344 1.55 33.70 1.24
C ASP A 344 0.43 34.38 0.41
N VAL A 345 -0.58 33.62 -0.03
CA VAL A 345 -1.72 34.15 -0.80
C VAL A 345 -2.90 34.44 0.14
N PRO A 346 -3.42 35.70 0.22
CA PRO A 346 -4.62 35.99 1.00
C PRO A 346 -5.83 35.22 0.43
N PRO A 347 -6.76 34.74 1.28
CA PRO A 347 -7.85 33.88 0.85
C PRO A 347 -8.81 34.64 -0.07
N THR A 348 -8.65 34.50 -1.38
CA THR A 348 -9.63 34.95 -2.37
C THR A 348 -10.25 33.73 -3.05
N GLY A 349 -11.45 33.36 -2.61
CA GLY A 349 -12.49 32.65 -3.38
C GLY A 349 -12.16 31.27 -3.98
N ASP A 350 -12.56 30.21 -3.25
CA ASP A 350 -13.23 28.96 -3.69
C ASP A 350 -12.83 28.21 -4.98
N THR A 351 -11.68 28.47 -5.62
CA THR A 351 -11.34 27.80 -6.90
C THR A 351 -9.98 27.07 -6.95
N GLN A 352 -9.32 26.81 -5.81
CA GLN A 352 -7.97 26.23 -5.81
C GLN A 352 -7.86 24.73 -5.48
N TYR A 353 -8.89 24.08 -4.95
CA TYR A 353 -8.76 22.70 -4.46
C TYR A 353 -8.88 21.61 -5.54
N THR A 354 -9.52 21.88 -6.68
CA THR A 354 -9.87 20.85 -7.68
C THR A 354 -8.82 20.60 -8.75
N HIS A 355 -7.76 21.43 -8.86
CA HIS A 355 -6.68 21.26 -9.85
C HIS A 355 -5.33 20.85 -9.25
N PHE A 356 -5.29 20.50 -7.96
CA PHE A 356 -4.06 20.26 -7.22
C PHE A 356 -3.33 19.00 -7.70
N THR A 357 -3.99 17.84 -7.73
CA THR A 357 -3.34 16.53 -7.93
C THR A 357 -2.55 16.41 -9.25
N ALA A 358 -3.11 16.86 -10.37
CA ALA A 358 -2.45 16.73 -11.68
C ALA A 358 -1.30 17.74 -11.90
N ARG A 359 -1.45 18.99 -11.43
CA ARG A 359 -0.36 19.99 -11.48
C ARG A 359 0.75 19.65 -10.48
N PHE A 360 0.38 19.11 -9.33
CA PHE A 360 1.28 18.69 -8.28
C PHE A 360 2.20 17.54 -8.71
N ILE A 361 1.65 16.48 -9.33
CA ILE A 361 2.45 15.35 -9.83
C ILE A 361 3.39 15.75 -10.97
N VAL A 362 2.93 16.60 -11.90
CA VAL A 362 3.80 17.15 -12.97
C VAL A 362 4.92 18.00 -12.39
N HIS A 363 4.64 18.83 -11.37
CA HIS A 363 5.67 19.62 -10.68
C HIS A 363 6.68 18.74 -9.92
N CYS A 364 6.22 17.66 -9.26
CA CYS A 364 7.09 16.67 -8.60
C CYS A 364 8.02 15.94 -9.59
N THR A 365 7.48 15.56 -10.75
CA THR A 365 8.26 14.89 -11.81
C THR A 365 9.28 15.84 -12.45
N ILE A 366 8.93 17.12 -12.59
CA ILE A 366 9.85 18.16 -13.06
C ILE A 366 10.98 18.37 -12.03
N LEU A 367 10.68 18.41 -10.74
CA LEU A 367 11.69 18.47 -9.68
C LEU A 367 12.64 17.26 -9.71
N ASN A 368 12.12 16.04 -9.93
CA ASN A 368 12.94 14.83 -10.09
C ASN A 368 13.91 14.95 -11.30
N ARG A 369 13.41 15.40 -12.46
CA ARG A 369 14.22 15.58 -13.69
C ARG A 369 15.23 16.74 -13.63
N LEU A 370 15.06 17.69 -12.71
CA LEU A 370 15.99 18.79 -12.49
C LEU A 370 17.17 18.40 -11.59
N VAL A 371 17.14 17.23 -10.94
CA VAL A 371 18.23 16.70 -10.10
C VAL A 371 19.10 15.67 -10.82
N GLU A 372 18.57 15.00 -11.85
CA GLU A 372 19.35 14.13 -12.76
C GLU A 372 20.22 14.90 -13.77
N LYS A 373 20.18 16.23 -13.77
CA LYS A 373 21.08 17.13 -14.51
C LYS A 373 21.83 18.02 -13.54
#